data_AF-A0A8D8HL36-F1
#
_entry.id   AF-A0A8D8HL36-F1
#
_cell.length_a   1.000
_cell.length_b   1.000
_cell.length_c   1.000
_cell.angle_alpha   90.00
_cell.angle_beta   90.00
_cell.angle_gamma   90.00
#
_symmetry.space_group_name_H-M   'P 1'
#
loop_
_entity.id
_entity.type
_entity.pdbx_description
1 polymer ?
#
loop_
_entity_poly.entity_id
_entity_poly.type
_entity_poly.pdbx_seq_one_letter_code
_entity_poly.pdbx_strand_id
1 'polypeptide(L)'
;MEKPQKMPKVAKVKNKAPAEIQITAEQLLREAKERDLEILPPPPKQKISDAAELADYQQRKRKTFEDNLRKNRMVVSNWIKYAQWEESQKEIQRARSIWERAIDNDHRNITIWLKYAEMEMKHRQVNHARNLWDRAVT
;
A
#
# COMPACT_ATOMS: atom_id res chain seq x y z
N MET A 1 -20.82 6.02 64.22
CA MET A 1 -20.18 4.99 63.35
C MET A 1 -18.93 5.62 62.75
N GLU A 2 -17.77 5.39 63.37
CA GLU A 2 -16.48 5.93 62.88
C GLU A 2 -16.04 5.18 61.62
N LYS A 3 -15.58 5.94 60.62
CA LYS A 3 -15.03 5.38 59.37
C LYS A 3 -13.60 4.87 59.65
N PRO A 4 -13.23 3.65 59.21
CA PRO A 4 -11.91 3.12 59.46
C PRO A 4 -10.85 3.95 58.69
N GLN A 5 -9.93 4.55 59.45
CA GLN A 5 -8.78 5.29 58.94
C GLN A 5 -7.85 4.32 58.19
N LYS A 6 -7.77 4.40 56.85
CA LYS A 6 -6.79 3.63 56.07
C LYS A 6 -5.39 4.15 56.38
N MET A 7 -4.60 3.35 57.09
CA MET A 7 -3.19 3.64 57.37
C MET A 7 -2.38 3.75 56.06
N PRO A 8 -1.47 4.72 55.94
CA PRO A 8 -0.63 4.88 54.76
C PRO A 8 0.28 3.66 54.58
N LYS A 9 0.29 3.07 53.38
CA LYS A 9 1.15 1.92 53.07
C LYS A 9 2.62 2.35 53.21
N VAL A 10 3.32 1.80 54.20
CA VAL A 10 4.76 1.98 54.40
C VAL A 10 5.50 1.47 53.15
N ALA A 11 6.37 2.30 52.58
CA ALA A 11 7.14 1.93 51.39
C ALA A 11 8.07 0.74 51.70
N LYS A 12 7.90 -0.37 50.99
CA LYS A 12 8.77 -1.54 51.13
C LYS A 12 10.20 -1.16 50.71
N VAL A 13 11.18 -1.47 51.57
CA VAL A 13 12.61 -1.32 51.26
C VAL A 13 12.95 -2.24 50.08
N LYS A 14 13.52 -1.66 49.01
CA LYS A 14 13.93 -2.42 47.81
C LYS A 14 15.34 -2.99 48.01
N ASN A 15 15.55 -4.22 47.55
CA ASN A 15 16.88 -4.83 47.49
C ASN A 15 17.76 -4.10 46.46
N LYS A 16 19.01 -3.78 46.82
CA LYS A 16 20.01 -3.11 45.98
C LYS A 16 21.19 -4.01 45.58
N ALA A 17 21.07 -5.32 45.79
CA ALA A 17 22.06 -6.29 45.30
C ALA A 17 22.23 -6.18 43.76
N PRO A 18 23.42 -6.48 43.20
CA PRO A 18 23.62 -6.48 41.77
C PRO A 18 22.71 -7.50 41.08
N ALA A 19 22.12 -7.12 39.94
CA ALA A 19 21.30 -8.03 39.15
C ALA A 19 22.17 -9.09 38.45
N GLU A 20 21.73 -10.34 38.44
CA GLU A 20 22.42 -11.43 37.75
C GLU A 20 22.45 -11.24 36.23
N ILE A 21 21.37 -10.70 35.67
CA ILE A 21 21.24 -10.40 34.24
C ILE A 21 21.18 -8.88 34.06
N GLN A 22 22.14 -8.36 33.30
CA GLN A 22 22.15 -6.95 32.94
C GLN A 22 21.28 -6.73 31.71
N ILE A 23 20.41 -5.73 31.77
CA ILE A 23 19.57 -5.35 30.64
C ILE A 23 20.49 -4.83 29.53
N THR A 24 20.46 -5.50 28.38
CA THR A 24 21.24 -5.10 27.21
C THR A 24 20.43 -4.22 26.28
N ALA A 25 21.11 -3.43 25.45
CA ALA A 25 20.45 -2.66 24.39
C ALA A 25 19.69 -3.58 23.42
N GLU A 26 20.21 -4.79 23.14
CA GLU A 26 19.53 -5.77 22.29
C GLU A 26 18.18 -6.22 22.89
N GLN A 27 18.14 -6.49 24.20
CA GLN A 27 16.92 -6.92 24.88
C GLN A 27 15.83 -5.84 24.79
N LEU A 28 16.20 -4.58 25.00
CA LEU A 28 15.28 -3.45 24.89
C LEU A 28 14.74 -3.30 23.46
N LEU A 29 15.61 -3.43 22.45
CA LEU A 29 15.21 -3.31 21.04
C LEU A 29 14.32 -4.49 20.60
N ARG A 30 14.61 -5.70 21.07
CA ARG A 30 13.79 -6.90 20.80
C ARG A 30 12.39 -6.77 21.38
N GLU A 31 12.30 -6.40 22.66
CA GLU A 31 11.02 -6.23 23.35
C GLU A 31 10.23 -5.03 22.79
N ALA A 32 10.91 -3.97 22.35
CA ALA A 32 10.26 -2.86 21.65
C ALA A 32 9.66 -3.31 20.31
N LYS A 33 10.39 -4.13 19.54
CA LYS A 33 9.91 -4.68 18.27
C LYS A 33 8.73 -5.62 18.48
N GLU A 34 8.81 -6.56 19.43
CA GLU A 34 7.77 -7.56 19.71
C GLU A 34 6.44 -6.97 20.18
N ARG A 35 6.45 -5.73 20.71
CA ARG A 35 5.21 -5.05 21.09
C ARG A 35 4.35 -4.65 19.89
N ASP A 36 4.93 -4.54 18.68
CA ASP A 36 4.22 -4.28 17.43
C ASP A 36 3.18 -3.12 17.50
N LEU A 37 3.45 -2.10 18.33
CA LEU A 37 2.46 -1.06 18.68
C LEU A 37 1.94 -0.26 17.47
N GLU A 38 2.74 -0.18 16.41
CA GLU A 38 2.42 0.57 15.19
C GLU A 38 1.83 -0.31 14.08
N ILE A 39 1.84 -1.63 14.24
CA ILE A 39 1.30 -2.54 13.24
C ILE A 39 -0.22 -2.54 13.32
N LEU A 40 -0.84 -1.93 12.32
CA LEU A 40 -2.29 -2.00 12.16
C LEU A 40 -2.71 -3.44 11.83
N PRO A 41 -3.77 -3.97 12.47
CA PRO A 41 -4.29 -5.28 12.10
C PRO A 41 -4.75 -5.26 10.64
N PRO A 42 -4.55 -6.37 9.89
CA PRO A 42 -4.99 -6.44 8.50
C PRO A 42 -6.51 -6.30 8.42
N PRO A 43 -7.04 -5.70 7.33
CA PRO A 43 -8.47 -5.59 7.14
C PRO A 43 -9.13 -6.98 7.04
N PRO A 44 -10.38 -7.14 7.51
CA PRO A 44 -11.09 -8.42 7.44
C PRO A 44 -11.31 -8.85 5.98
N LYS A 45 -11.22 -10.15 5.71
CA LYS A 45 -11.45 -10.72 4.38
C LYS A 45 -12.94 -10.61 4.02
N GLN A 46 -13.29 -9.70 3.12
CA GLN A 46 -14.65 -9.54 2.59
C GLN A 46 -14.81 -10.37 1.31
N LYS A 47 -15.89 -11.15 1.22
CA LYS A 47 -16.28 -11.83 -0.02
C LYS A 47 -17.22 -10.90 -0.79
N ILE A 48 -16.93 -10.68 -2.07
CA ILE A 48 -17.78 -9.88 -2.97
C ILE A 48 -18.79 -10.84 -3.58
N SER A 49 -20.07 -10.62 -3.32
CA SER A 49 -21.17 -11.49 -3.77
C SER A 49 -21.89 -10.94 -5.00
N ASP A 50 -22.17 -9.63 -4.99
CA ASP A 50 -22.98 -8.99 -6.03
C ASP A 50 -22.18 -8.05 -6.93
N ALA A 51 -22.72 -7.80 -8.14
CA ALA A 51 -22.13 -6.87 -9.09
C ALA A 51 -22.11 -5.42 -8.56
N ALA A 52 -23.10 -5.05 -7.74
CA ALA A 52 -23.14 -3.75 -7.07
C ALA A 52 -21.99 -3.61 -6.05
N GLU A 53 -21.75 -4.65 -5.25
CA GLU A 53 -20.62 -4.68 -4.31
C GLU A 53 -19.27 -4.61 -5.02
N LEU A 54 -19.15 -5.29 -6.17
CA LEU A 54 -17.96 -5.22 -7.02
C LEU A 54 -17.74 -3.80 -7.55
N ALA A 55 -18.79 -3.14 -8.02
CA ALA A 55 -18.71 -1.75 -8.50
C ALA A 55 -18.29 -0.79 -7.38
N ASP A 56 -18.85 -0.92 -6.18
CA ASP A 56 -18.47 -0.13 -5.01
C ASP A 56 -17.01 -0.37 -4.60
N TYR A 57 -16.55 -1.62 -4.66
CA TYR A 57 -15.16 -1.96 -4.43
C TYR A 57 -14.24 -1.29 -5.47
N GLN A 58 -14.59 -1.40 -6.75
CA GLN A 58 -13.83 -0.78 -7.84
C GLN A 58 -13.79 0.74 -7.69
N GLN A 59 -14.92 1.39 -7.38
CA GLN A 59 -14.98 2.84 -7.21
C GLN A 59 -14.15 3.32 -6.03
N ARG A 60 -14.20 2.61 -4.89
CA ARG A 60 -13.35 2.90 -3.73
C ARG A 60 -11.87 2.79 -4.09
N LYS A 61 -11.47 1.71 -4.77
CA LYS A 61 -10.08 1.51 -5.21
C LYS A 61 -9.63 2.57 -6.22
N ARG A 62 -10.43 2.86 -7.24
CA ARG A 62 -10.18 3.94 -8.21
C ARG A 62 -9.98 5.27 -7.51
N LYS A 63 -10.86 5.63 -6.57
CA LYS A 63 -10.72 6.86 -5.79
C LYS A 63 -9.38 6.92 -5.06
N THR A 64 -8.96 5.83 -4.41
CA THR A 64 -7.65 5.80 -3.73
C THR A 64 -6.47 5.98 -4.69
N PHE A 65 -6.52 5.37 -5.89
CA PHE A 65 -5.48 5.56 -6.90
C PHE A 65 -5.46 7.00 -7.44
N GLU A 66 -6.62 7.55 -7.81
CA GLU A 66 -6.73 8.93 -8.30
C GLU A 66 -6.35 9.96 -7.22
N ASP A 67 -6.65 9.71 -5.94
CA ASP A 67 -6.16 10.52 -4.82
C ASP A 67 -4.62 10.46 -4.72
N ASN A 68 -4.04 9.27 -4.86
CA ASN A 68 -2.58 9.10 -4.84
C ASN A 68 -1.90 9.78 -6.04
N LEU A 69 -2.50 9.72 -7.23
CA LEU A 69 -2.02 10.42 -8.43
C LEU A 69 -2.14 11.94 -8.29
N ARG A 70 -3.21 12.43 -7.64
CA ARG A 70 -3.38 13.86 -7.34
C ARG A 70 -2.33 14.36 -6.35
N LYS A 71 -2.00 13.56 -5.33
CA LYS A 71 -0.96 13.91 -4.36
C LYS A 71 0.44 13.86 -4.96
N ASN A 72 0.74 12.78 -5.70
CA ASN A 72 2.08 12.48 -6.20
C ASN A 72 2.02 12.08 -7.68
N ARG A 73 1.87 13.07 -8.55
CA ARG A 73 1.72 12.85 -10.00
C ARG A 73 3.00 12.33 -10.68
N MET A 74 4.16 12.78 -10.20
CA MET A 74 5.47 12.43 -10.79
C MET A 74 5.93 11.00 -10.49
N VAL A 75 5.30 10.33 -9.52
CA VAL A 75 5.72 8.99 -9.09
C VAL A 75 5.13 7.95 -10.03
N VAL A 76 5.93 7.49 -10.98
CA VAL A 76 5.55 6.51 -12.01
C VAL A 76 5.04 5.19 -11.42
N SER A 77 5.50 4.79 -10.24
CA SER A 77 5.03 3.55 -9.60
C SER A 77 3.53 3.57 -9.26
N ASN A 78 2.95 4.75 -9.01
CA ASN A 78 1.50 4.89 -8.77
C ASN A 78 0.70 4.65 -10.06
N TRP A 79 1.19 5.17 -11.20
CA TRP A 79 0.60 4.94 -12.51
C TRP A 79 0.65 3.46 -12.90
N ILE A 80 1.82 2.82 -12.74
CA ILE A 80 2.01 1.39 -13.05
C ILE A 80 1.07 0.53 -12.20
N LYS A 81 1.03 0.74 -10.87
CA LYS A 81 0.15 -0.03 -9.98
C LYS A 81 -1.33 0.14 -10.31
N TYR A 82 -1.74 1.35 -10.69
CA TYR A 82 -3.12 1.62 -11.06
C TYR A 82 -3.50 0.94 -12.37
N ALA A 83 -2.65 1.05 -13.40
CA ALA A 83 -2.89 0.41 -14.68
C ALA A 83 -2.91 -1.12 -14.57
N GLN A 84 -1.99 -1.72 -13.81
CA GLN A 84 -1.99 -3.17 -13.53
C GLN A 84 -3.23 -3.63 -12.75
N TRP A 85 -3.76 -2.78 -11.87
CA TRP A 85 -5.00 -3.09 -11.17
C TRP A 85 -6.20 -3.07 -12.13
N GLU A 86 -6.33 -2.10 -13.03
CA GLU A 86 -7.39 -2.12 -14.06
C GLU A 86 -7.22 -3.30 -15.03
N GLU A 87 -5.98 -3.68 -15.38
CA GLU A 87 -5.66 -4.89 -16.15
C GLU A 87 -6.22 -6.14 -15.45
N SER A 88 -6.05 -6.26 -14.13
CA SER A 88 -6.59 -7.36 -13.33
C SER A 88 -8.14 -7.41 -13.30
N GLN A 89 -8.79 -6.25 -13.47
CA GLN A 89 -10.25 -6.14 -13.58
C GLN A 89 -10.75 -6.44 -15.01
N LYS A 90 -9.85 -6.74 -15.96
CA LYS A 90 -10.14 -6.92 -17.40
C LYS A 90 -10.67 -5.65 -18.10
N GLU A 91 -10.49 -4.48 -17.48
CA GLU A 91 -10.90 -3.18 -18.01
C GLU A 91 -9.76 -2.54 -18.81
N ILE A 92 -9.41 -3.17 -19.93
CA ILE A 92 -8.23 -2.80 -20.75
C ILE A 92 -8.35 -1.36 -21.29
N GLN A 93 -9.56 -0.92 -21.66
CA GLN A 93 -9.77 0.43 -22.19
C GLN A 93 -9.48 1.52 -21.15
N ARG A 94 -9.79 1.26 -19.88
CA ARG A 94 -9.41 2.16 -18.77
C ARG A 94 -7.91 2.11 -18.52
N ALA A 95 -7.31 0.93 -18.52
CA ALA A 95 -5.86 0.77 -18.39
C ALA A 95 -5.11 1.58 -19.47
N ARG A 96 -5.55 1.54 -20.74
CA ARG A 96 -5.02 2.40 -21.83
C ARG A 96 -5.09 3.87 -21.49
N SER A 97 -6.24 4.36 -21.03
CA SER A 97 -6.39 5.78 -20.66
C SER A 97 -5.42 6.20 -19.55
N ILE A 98 -5.11 5.29 -18.62
CA ILE A 98 -4.16 5.54 -17.54
C ILE A 98 -2.73 5.56 -18.08
N TRP A 99 -2.38 4.65 -18.98
CA TRP A 99 -1.07 4.63 -19.63
C TRP A 99 -0.81 5.86 -20.48
N GLU A 100 -1.78 6.30 -21.30
CA GLU A 100 -1.65 7.53 -22.08
C GLU A 100 -1.50 8.75 -21.16
N ARG A 101 -2.29 8.85 -20.08
CA ARG A 101 -2.12 9.91 -19.06
C ARG A 101 -0.75 9.86 -18.37
N ALA A 102 -0.16 8.67 -18.20
CA ALA A 102 1.16 8.49 -17.64
C ALA A 102 2.25 8.95 -18.61
N ILE A 103 2.09 8.67 -19.91
CA ILE A 103 2.96 9.17 -20.98
C ILE A 103 2.88 10.69 -21.08
N ASP A 104 1.68 11.28 -21.03
CA ASP A 104 1.50 12.73 -21.00
C ASP A 104 2.21 13.38 -19.81
N ASN A 105 2.37 12.65 -18.71
CA ASN A 105 3.10 13.15 -17.54
C ASN A 105 4.62 12.99 -17.65
N ASP A 106 5.09 11.83 -18.08
CA ASP A 106 6.52 11.53 -18.22
C ASP A 106 6.78 10.62 -19.43
N HIS A 107 6.80 11.23 -20.61
CA HIS A 107 6.99 10.52 -21.88
C HIS A 107 8.42 9.97 -22.06
N ARG A 108 9.40 10.46 -21.29
CA ARG A 108 10.81 10.03 -21.40
C ARG A 108 11.07 8.72 -20.66
N ASN A 109 10.15 8.34 -19.77
CA ASN A 109 10.33 7.13 -18.98
C ASN A 109 10.04 5.87 -19.78
N ILE A 110 11.12 5.17 -20.15
CA ILE A 110 11.07 3.93 -20.92
C ILE A 110 10.22 2.86 -20.24
N THR A 111 10.19 2.81 -18.90
CA THR A 111 9.44 1.76 -18.18
C THR A 111 7.93 1.84 -18.41
N ILE A 112 7.37 3.03 -18.64
CA ILE A 112 5.96 3.24 -18.96
C ILE A 112 5.64 2.61 -20.32
N TRP A 113 6.43 2.94 -21.33
CA TRP A 113 6.29 2.39 -22.68
C TRP A 113 6.41 0.86 -22.71
N LEU A 114 7.43 0.32 -22.05
CA LEU A 114 7.64 -1.13 -21.95
C LEU A 114 6.44 -1.83 -21.31
N LYS A 115 5.94 -1.31 -20.18
CA LYS A 115 4.81 -1.93 -19.46
C LYS A 115 3.50 -1.80 -20.20
N TYR A 116 3.28 -0.68 -20.88
CA TYR A 116 2.09 -0.50 -21.72
C TYR A 116 2.10 -1.43 -22.94
N ALA A 117 3.25 -1.58 -23.61
CA ALA A 117 3.40 -2.54 -24.71
C ALA A 117 3.23 -3.99 -24.24
N GLU A 118 3.82 -4.34 -23.09
CA GLU A 118 3.67 -5.66 -22.47
C GLU A 118 2.20 -5.99 -22.19
N MET A 119 1.41 -5.03 -21.70
CA MET A 119 -0.02 -5.18 -21.46
C MET A 119 -0.79 -5.48 -22.76
N GLU A 120 -0.60 -4.69 -23.82
CA GLU A 120 -1.29 -4.92 -25.10
C GLU A 120 -0.92 -6.26 -25.73
N MET A 121 0.36 -6.68 -25.61
CA MET A 121 0.81 -7.98 -26.09
C MET A 121 0.18 -9.15 -25.31
N LYS A 122 0.08 -9.05 -23.98
CA LYS A 122 -0.58 -10.07 -23.15
C LYS A 122 -2.05 -10.26 -23.51
N HIS A 123 -2.74 -9.18 -23.87
CA HIS A 123 -4.14 -9.22 -24.28
C HIS A 123 -4.36 -9.47 -25.79
N ARG A 124 -3.31 -9.90 -26.52
CA ARG A 124 -3.34 -10.22 -27.95
C ARG A 124 -3.72 -9.04 -28.87
N GLN A 125 -3.51 -7.81 -28.42
CA GLN A 125 -3.81 -6.58 -29.17
C GLN A 125 -2.58 -6.14 -29.97
N VAL A 126 -2.25 -6.93 -31.01
CA VAL A 126 -0.99 -6.78 -31.76
C VAL A 126 -0.89 -5.44 -32.50
N ASN A 127 -1.99 -4.96 -33.08
CA ASN A 127 -1.99 -3.69 -33.82
C ASN A 127 -1.74 -2.49 -32.90
N HIS A 128 -2.34 -2.48 -31.71
CA HIS A 128 -2.08 -1.43 -30.72
C HIS A 128 -0.65 -1.49 -30.19
N ALA A 129 -0.13 -2.68 -29.90
CA ALA A 129 1.26 -2.84 -29.50
C ALA A 129 2.22 -2.32 -30.58
N ARG A 130 1.96 -2.58 -31.87
CA ARG A 130 2.79 -2.07 -32.97
C ARG A 130 2.80 -0.54 -33.02
N ASN A 131 1.62 0.08 -32.97
CA ASN A 131 1.51 1.55 -32.98
C ASN A 131 2.21 2.16 -31.76
N LEU A 132 2.18 1.47 -30.63
CA LEU A 132 2.85 1.93 -29.42
C LEU A 132 4.37 1.86 -29.55
N TRP A 133 4.91 0.77 -30.11
CA TRP A 133 6.34 0.64 -30.37
C TRP A 133 6.86 1.67 -31.37
N ASP A 134 6.08 1.96 -32.41
CA ASP A 134 6.41 3.01 -33.39
C ASP A 134 6.50 4.39 -32.74
N ARG A 135 5.51 4.72 -31.89
CA ARG A 135 5.49 5.95 -31.08
C ARG A 135 6.62 6.02 -30.04
N ALA A 136 7.07 4.89 -29.51
CA ALA A 136 8.13 4.85 -28.50
C ALA A 136 9.53 5.13 -29.08
N VAL A 137 9.70 4.91 -30.39
CA VAL A 137 10.96 5.14 -31.11
C VAL A 137 11.06 6.55 -31.71
N THR A 138 9.91 7.16 -32.01
CA THR A 138 9.80 8.51 -32.61
C THR A 138 9.87 9.60 -31.54
#